data_AF-A0A963RQV8-F1
#
_entry.id   AF-A0A963RQV8-F1
#
_cell.length_a   1.000
_cell.length_b   1.000
_cell.length_c   1.000
_cell.angle_alpha   90.00
_cell.angle_beta   90.00
_cell.angle_gamma   90.00
#
_symmetry.space_group_name_H-M   'P 1'
#
loop_
_entity.id
_entity.type
_entity.pdbx_description
1 polymer ?
#
loop_
_entity_poly.entity_id
_entity_poly.type
_entity_poly.pdbx_seq_one_letter_code
_entity_poly.pdbx_strand_id
1 'polypeptide(L)'
;MFSYRHAFHAGNHADALKHVTLLATLRHLMAKSTPLTLIDTHAGAGVYRLDDGAARLSGEAEQGVARLQALHQARVSEENQA
;
A
#
# COMPACT_ATOMS: atom_id res chain seq x y z
N MET A 1 -2.24 12.88 23.79
CA MET A 1 -1.76 13.62 22.62
C MET A 1 -1.27 12.60 21.60
N PHE A 2 -2.06 12.30 20.55
CA PHE A 2 -1.59 11.44 19.46
C PHE A 2 -1.06 12.35 18.35
N SER A 3 0.27 12.53 18.34
CA SER A 3 0.97 13.36 17.35
C SER A 3 1.17 12.63 16.01
N TYR A 4 1.08 11.29 16.01
CA TYR A 4 1.26 10.49 14.80
C TYR A 4 0.03 10.55 13.90
N ARG A 5 0.23 10.93 12.63
CA ARG A 5 -0.77 10.83 11.57
C ARG A 5 -0.20 10.02 10.42
N HIS A 6 -0.80 8.88 10.16
CA HIS A 6 -0.35 7.98 9.09
C HIS A 6 -0.39 8.64 7.70
N ALA A 7 -1.20 9.68 7.52
CA ALA A 7 -1.27 10.45 6.28
C ALA A 7 0.10 11.05 5.84
N PHE A 8 1.03 11.33 6.75
CA PHE A 8 2.39 11.77 6.37
C PHE A 8 3.26 10.63 5.83
N HIS A 9 2.89 9.38 6.07
CA HIS A 9 3.71 8.21 5.72
C HIS A 9 3.02 7.29 4.71
N ALA A 10 1.78 7.61 4.35
CA ALA A 10 0.96 6.79 3.49
C ALA A 10 1.66 6.51 2.16
N GLY A 11 1.79 5.22 1.82
CA GLY A 11 2.40 4.79 0.56
C GLY A 11 3.93 4.80 0.55
N ASN A 12 4.60 5.02 1.67
CA ASN A 12 6.05 4.90 1.76
C ASN A 12 6.53 3.43 1.60
N HIS A 13 7.85 3.22 1.68
CA HIS A 13 8.46 1.89 1.53
C HIS A 13 8.01 0.88 2.60
N ALA A 14 7.72 1.33 3.82
CA ALA A 14 7.24 0.47 4.91
C ALA A 14 5.80 0.00 4.63
N ASP A 15 4.94 0.88 4.13
CA ASP A 15 3.60 0.52 3.68
C ASP A 15 3.63 -0.45 2.50
N ALA A 16 4.57 -0.28 1.57
CA ALA A 16 4.76 -1.22 0.47
C ALA A 16 5.09 -2.63 0.99
N LEU A 17 6.07 -2.76 1.91
CA LEU A 17 6.41 -4.04 2.53
C LEU A 17 5.21 -4.63 3.28
N LYS A 18 4.61 -3.85 4.18
CA LYS A 18 3.49 -4.27 5.03
C LYS A 18 2.30 -4.78 4.20
N HIS A 19 1.88 -4.03 3.19
CA HIS A 19 0.72 -4.41 2.37
C HIS A 19 1.02 -5.58 1.44
N VAL A 20 2.24 -5.69 0.87
CA VAL A 20 2.61 -6.88 0.08
C VAL A 20 2.58 -8.14 0.95
N THR A 21 3.12 -8.09 2.18
CA THR A 21 3.06 -9.20 3.13
C THR A 21 1.62 -9.56 3.51
N LEU A 22 0.77 -8.56 3.77
CA LEU A 22 -0.65 -8.77 4.05
C LEU A 22 -1.36 -9.46 2.88
N LEU A 23 -1.16 -8.97 1.65
CA LEU A 23 -1.77 -9.56 0.45
C LEU A 23 -1.29 -11.00 0.20
N ALA A 24 0.00 -11.27 0.37
CA ALA A 24 0.54 -12.63 0.25
C ALA A 24 -0.07 -13.58 1.30
N THR A 25 -0.18 -13.12 2.55
CA THR A 25 -0.80 -13.87 3.64
C THR A 25 -2.26 -14.16 3.35
N LEU A 26 -3.04 -13.14 2.96
CA LEU A 26 -4.46 -13.30 2.64
C LEU A 26 -4.66 -14.27 1.47
N ARG A 27 -3.87 -14.16 0.40
CA ARG A 27 -3.92 -15.10 -0.73
C ARG A 27 -3.66 -16.54 -0.30
N HIS A 28 -2.70 -16.75 0.60
CA HIS A 28 -2.41 -18.08 1.13
C HIS A 28 -3.57 -18.62 1.98
N LEU A 29 -4.10 -17.82 2.91
CA LEU A 29 -5.21 -18.24 3.78
C LEU A 29 -6.51 -18.50 2.98
N MET A 30 -6.76 -17.71 1.93
CA MET A 30 -7.92 -17.85 1.04
C MET A 30 -7.81 -19.05 0.09
N ALA A 31 -6.71 -19.81 0.10
CA ALA A 31 -6.66 -21.10 -0.61
C ALA A 31 -7.66 -22.12 -0.02
N LYS A 32 -8.10 -21.91 1.23
CA LYS A 32 -9.18 -22.68 1.86
C LYS A 32 -10.49 -21.90 1.79
N SER A 33 -11.60 -22.60 1.55
CA SER A 33 -12.95 -22.00 1.46
C SER A 33 -13.56 -21.56 2.80
N THR A 34 -12.87 -21.76 3.93
CA THR A 34 -13.37 -21.34 5.24
C THR A 34 -13.32 -19.80 5.34
N PRO A 35 -14.40 -19.14 5.82
CA PRO A 35 -14.38 -17.69 6.03
C PRO A 35 -13.25 -17.25 6.96
N LEU A 36 -12.73 -16.05 6.73
CA LEU A 36 -11.70 -15.42 7.55
C LEU A 36 -12.29 -14.23 8.32
N THR A 37 -11.88 -14.08 9.58
CA THR A 37 -12.09 -12.85 10.35
C THR A 37 -10.79 -12.05 10.33
N LEU A 38 -10.84 -10.80 9.83
CA LEU A 38 -9.71 -9.88 9.85
C LEU A 38 -9.86 -8.91 11.03
N ILE A 39 -8.86 -8.87 11.90
CA ILE A 39 -8.80 -7.93 13.03
C ILE A 39 -7.60 -7.00 12.80
N ASP A 40 -7.88 -5.72 12.60
CA ASP A 40 -6.85 -4.68 12.47
C ASP A 40 -6.88 -3.79 13.72
N THR A 41 -5.86 -3.91 14.55
CA THR A 41 -5.77 -3.17 15.82
C THR A 41 -5.50 -1.68 15.61
N HIS A 42 -4.97 -1.29 14.44
CA HIS A 42 -4.56 0.08 14.13
C HIS A 42 -4.89 0.44 12.67
N ALA A 43 -6.17 0.29 12.30
CA ALA A 43 -6.64 0.42 10.90
C ALA A 43 -6.45 1.80 10.26
N GLY A 44 -6.26 2.85 11.06
CA GLY A 44 -6.15 4.22 10.57
C GLY A 44 -7.41 4.70 9.83
N ALA A 45 -7.24 5.54 8.81
CA ALA A 45 -8.34 6.12 8.02
C ALA A 45 -8.83 5.22 6.86
N GLY A 46 -8.17 4.08 6.61
CA GLY A 46 -8.44 3.19 5.47
C GLY A 46 -7.90 3.72 4.14
N VAL A 47 -8.30 4.92 3.71
CA VAL A 47 -7.88 5.53 2.44
C VAL A 47 -7.17 6.86 2.69
N TYR A 48 -6.03 7.05 2.00
CA TYR A 48 -5.24 8.27 2.06
C TYR A 48 -5.03 8.82 0.65
N ARG A 49 -5.31 10.11 0.47
CA ARG A 49 -4.92 10.83 -0.74
C ARG A 49 -3.42 11.11 -0.71
N LEU A 50 -2.72 10.72 -1.78
CA LEU A 50 -1.27 10.93 -1.91
C LEU A 50 -0.92 12.23 -2.65
N ASP A 51 -1.92 12.85 -3.28
CA ASP A 51 -1.81 14.04 -4.10
C ASP A 51 -2.15 15.35 -3.36
N ASP A 52 -2.42 15.28 -2.05
CA ASP A 52 -2.87 16.41 -1.25
C ASP A 52 -2.39 16.32 0.22
N GLY A 53 -2.50 17.43 0.94
CA GLY A 53 -2.35 17.50 2.39
C GLY A 53 -1.02 16.97 2.92
N ALA A 54 -1.10 16.15 3.97
CA ALA A 54 0.05 15.63 4.69
C ALA A 54 0.95 14.71 3.84
N ALA A 55 0.36 13.89 2.98
CA ALA A 55 1.11 12.97 2.13
C ALA A 55 1.93 13.71 1.07
N ARG A 56 1.35 14.76 0.48
CA ARG A 56 2.08 15.63 -0.45
C ARG A 56 3.17 16.45 0.24
N LEU A 57 2.94 16.89 1.49
CA LEU A 57 3.93 17.64 2.26
C LEU A 57 5.16 16.79 2.60
N SER A 58 4.98 15.51 2.91
CA SER A 58 6.11 14.61 3.22
C SER A 58 6.79 14.05 1.96
N GLY A 59 6.02 13.74 0.91
CA GLY A 59 6.51 13.15 -0.33
C GLY A 59 6.98 11.69 -0.20
N GLU A 60 6.77 11.02 0.94
CA GLU A 60 7.34 9.68 1.17
C GLU A 60 6.82 8.62 0.18
N ALA A 61 5.63 8.80 -0.38
CA ALA A 61 5.03 7.92 -1.38
C ALA A 61 5.85 7.82 -2.67
N GLU A 62 6.61 8.86 -3.02
CA GLU A 62 7.46 8.92 -4.24
C GLU A 62 8.58 7.87 -4.20
N GLN A 63 9.06 7.53 -3.01
CA GLN A 63 10.09 6.51 -2.80
C GLN A 63 9.51 5.12 -2.46
N GLY A 64 8.19 5.02 -2.29
CA GLY A 64 7.47 3.78 -2.01
C GLY A 64 6.60 3.35 -3.18
N VAL A 65 5.28 3.47 -3.01
CA VAL A 65 4.28 2.93 -3.93
C VAL A 65 4.40 3.49 -5.35
N ALA A 66 4.81 4.74 -5.52
CA ALA A 66 4.95 5.35 -6.85
C ALA A 66 6.00 4.61 -7.72
N ARG A 67 7.09 4.12 -7.11
CA ARG A 67 8.11 3.32 -7.82
C ARG A 67 7.56 1.97 -8.27
N LEU A 68 6.77 1.32 -7.41
CA LEU A 68 6.13 0.04 -7.77
C LEU A 68 5.13 0.22 -8.91
N GLN A 69 4.36 1.31 -8.90
CA GLN A 69 3.43 1.65 -9.98
C GLN A 69 4.16 1.89 -11.31
N ALA A 70 5.25 2.67 -11.30
CA ALA A 70 6.06 2.93 -12.48
C ALA A 70 6.65 1.62 -13.07
N LEU A 71 7.19 0.74 -12.22
CA LEU A 71 7.69 -0.57 -12.65
C LEU A 71 6.59 -1.45 -13.23
N HIS A 72 5.40 -1.43 -12.63
CA HIS A 72 4.25 -2.17 -13.15
C HIS A 72 3.81 -1.66 -14.52
N GLN A 73 3.72 -0.34 -14.70
CA GLN A 73 3.35 0.29 -15.97
C GLN A 73 4.38 0.00 -17.07
N ALA A 74 5.68 0.04 -16.75
CA ALA A 74 6.74 -0.32 -17.69
C ALA A 74 6.58 -1.77 -18.17
N ARG A 75 6.40 -2.73 -17.25
CA ARG A 75 6.20 -4.15 -17.58
C ARG A 75 4.96 -4.38 -18.45
N VAL A 76 3.83 -3.76 -18.12
CA VAL A 76 2.60 -3.88 -18.91
C VAL A 76 2.79 -3.29 -20.32
N SER A 77 3.56 -2.22 -20.45
CA SER A 77 3.85 -1.60 -21.74
C SER A 77 4.75 -2.48 -22.62
N GLU A 78 5.69 -3.21 -22.03
CA GLU A 78 6.53 -4.20 -22.72
C GLU A 78 5.71 -5.42 -23.19
N GLU A 79 4.83 -5.95 -22.33
CA GLU A 79 3.95 -7.09 -22.66
C GLU A 79 2.99 -6.77 -23.82
N ASN A 80 2.45 -5.54 -23.88
CA ASN A 80 1.51 -5.14 -24.95
C ASN A 80 2.18 -4.85 -26.31
N GLN A 81 3.51 -4.73 -26.34
CA GLN A 81 4.27 -4.51 -27.58
C GLN A 81 4.79 -5.81 -28.20
N ALA A 82 4.73 -6.93 -27.47
CA ALA A 82 5.12 -8.27 -27.91
C ALA A 82 3.95 -9.02 -28.55
#